data_AF-A0A6G4ZF94-F1
#
_entry.id   AF-A0A6G4ZF94-F1
#
_cell.length_a   1.000
_cell.length_b   1.000
_cell.length_c   1.000
_cell.angle_alpha   90.00
_cell.angle_beta   90.00
_cell.angle_gamma   90.00
#
_symmetry.space_group_name_H-M   'P 1'
#
loop_
_entity.id
_entity.type
_entity.pdbx_description
1 polymer ?
#
loop_
_entity_poly.entity_id
_entity_poly.type
_entity_poly.pdbx_seq_one_letter_code
_entity_poly.pdbx_strand_id
1 'polypeptide(L)'
;MERKDRLMEIPVKKIGEFVKGERVEGFFLLKSVTLKTTNSGGKKYLDLVLSDKTGDILGKVWEIKPEHEELKSNTVFKIRGTVNSWQGTLQLKVEHASKVTEEDNINLDDFVQSAPYTSDEMFNTIKDTVHNMNDVDIKNILNIVLEINKDKLMYYPAAKSNHHSIKGGLLYHITTMLKLAENICGIYDFLNRDLVYAGVILHDMAKIKEMSSNEMGIVDEYTLEGTLLGHITQGIKEIEVIGKEVNADSKIIMLLQHMVLSHHYEPEYGSPVKPLIPEAEMLHYLDVMDARMYDMKKAIKETKENEFSERIWSLDSRRIYNHGMYEKNN
;
A
#
# COMPACT_ATOMS: atom_id res chain seq x y z
N MET A 1 17.07 -11.06 53.69
CA MET A 1 17.42 -11.60 52.35
C MET A 1 16.35 -11.11 51.39
N GLU A 2 16.46 -9.83 51.01
CA GLU A 2 15.50 -9.16 50.14
C GLU A 2 15.76 -9.57 48.69
N ARG A 3 14.77 -10.22 48.07
CA ARG A 3 14.74 -10.40 46.62
C ARG A 3 14.52 -9.03 46.00
N LYS A 4 15.60 -8.38 45.55
CA LYS A 4 15.53 -7.35 44.52
C LYS A 4 15.04 -8.04 43.24
N ASP A 5 13.73 -7.98 43.00
CA ASP A 5 13.19 -8.14 41.66
C ASP A 5 13.84 -7.07 40.79
N ARG A 6 14.85 -7.48 40.02
CA ARG A 6 15.37 -6.68 38.91
C ARG A 6 14.19 -6.55 37.95
N LEU A 7 13.55 -5.38 37.93
CA LEU A 7 12.80 -4.91 36.77
C LEU A 7 13.79 -4.97 35.61
N MET A 8 13.80 -6.09 34.86
CA MET A 8 14.48 -6.15 33.58
C MET A 8 13.78 -5.10 32.73
N GLU A 9 14.52 -4.05 32.36
CA GLU A 9 14.06 -3.10 31.35
C GLU A 9 13.64 -3.89 30.13
N ILE A 10 12.37 -3.77 29.75
CA ILE A 10 11.85 -4.44 28.57
C ILE A 10 12.34 -3.60 27.40
N PRO A 11 13.14 -4.18 26.48
CA PRO A 11 13.74 -3.40 25.42
C PRO A 11 12.64 -2.88 24.48
N VAL A 12 12.74 -1.60 24.13
CA VAL A 12 11.94 -0.99 23.07
C VAL A 12 12.53 -1.44 21.74
N LYS A 13 11.92 -2.47 21.13
CA LYS A 13 12.38 -3.05 19.86
C LYS A 13 11.37 -2.81 18.74
N LYS A 14 11.87 -2.74 17.51
CA LYS A 14 11.05 -2.72 16.30
C LYS A 14 10.71 -4.15 15.87
N ILE A 15 9.61 -4.34 15.14
CA ILE A 15 9.13 -5.66 14.69
C ILE A 15 10.22 -6.44 13.95
N GLY A 16 11.00 -5.78 13.09
CA GLY A 16 12.09 -6.41 12.32
C GLY A 16 13.24 -6.96 13.17
N GLU A 17 13.30 -6.65 14.47
CA GLU A 17 14.33 -7.09 15.40
C GLU A 17 13.83 -8.18 16.36
N PHE A 18 12.58 -8.62 16.22
CA PHE A 18 11.96 -9.56 17.14
C PHE A 18 12.55 -10.96 17.01
N VAL A 19 12.88 -11.54 18.17
CA VAL A 19 13.35 -12.93 18.27
C VAL A 19 12.38 -13.74 19.12
N LYS A 20 12.13 -14.99 18.71
CA LYS A 20 11.27 -15.92 19.45
C LYS A 20 11.73 -16.06 20.91
N GLY A 21 10.79 -15.96 21.84
CA GLY A 21 11.00 -16.12 23.28
C GLY A 21 11.33 -14.81 24.00
N GLU A 22 11.57 -13.72 23.27
CA GLU A 22 11.82 -12.42 23.88
C GLU A 22 10.53 -11.75 24.35
N ARG A 23 10.64 -11.01 25.46
CA ARG A 23 9.61 -10.09 25.91
C ARG A 23 9.95 -8.70 25.40
N VAL A 24 8.99 -8.06 24.74
CA VAL A 24 9.17 -6.77 24.07
C VAL A 24 8.10 -5.79 24.52
N GLU A 25 8.45 -4.51 24.48
CA GLU A 25 7.54 -3.38 24.64
C GLU A 25 7.79 -2.43 23.48
N GLY A 26 6.73 -1.80 22.97
CA GLY A 26 6.88 -0.84 21.89
C GLY A 26 5.56 -0.15 21.59
N PHE A 27 5.63 0.80 20.68
CA PHE A 27 4.46 1.47 20.13
C PHE A 27 4.16 0.86 18.77
N PHE A 28 2.92 0.45 18.57
CA PHE A 28 2.49 -0.19 17.34
C PHE A 28 1.16 0.39 16.88
N LEU A 29 1.06 0.62 15.59
CA LEU A 29 -0.19 0.92 14.92
C LEU A 29 -1.02 -0.38 14.83
N LEU A 30 -2.25 -0.36 15.33
CA LEU A 30 -3.18 -1.48 15.14
C LEU A 30 -3.86 -1.32 13.78
N LYS A 31 -3.47 -2.12 12.79
CA LYS A 31 -4.13 -2.13 11.47
C LYS A 31 -5.50 -2.82 11.51
N SER A 32 -5.64 -3.86 12.33
CA SER A 32 -6.92 -4.56 12.50
C SER A 32 -7.08 -5.12 13.90
N VAL A 33 -8.32 -5.15 14.38
CA VAL A 33 -8.72 -5.81 15.63
C VAL A 33 -9.92 -6.70 15.32
N THR A 34 -9.77 -8.02 15.50
CA THR A 34 -10.84 -8.98 15.19
C THR A 34 -11.08 -9.91 16.37
N LEU A 35 -12.33 -9.97 16.82
CA LEU A 35 -12.76 -10.94 17.83
C LEU A 35 -12.93 -12.31 17.19
N LYS A 36 -12.11 -13.29 17.58
CA LYS A 36 -12.17 -14.68 17.11
C LYS A 36 -12.48 -15.63 18.25
N THR A 37 -12.91 -16.84 17.89
CA THR A 37 -13.22 -17.92 18.83
C THR A 37 -12.27 -19.07 18.62
N THR A 38 -11.75 -19.65 19.71
CA THR A 38 -10.87 -20.82 19.65
C THR A 38 -11.64 -22.08 19.24
N ASN A 39 -11.04 -22.89 18.36
CA ASN A 39 -11.61 -24.16 17.91
C ASN A 39 -11.72 -25.19 19.06
N SER A 40 -10.85 -25.09 20.07
CA SER A 40 -10.69 -26.09 21.14
C SER A 40 -11.36 -25.68 22.47
N GLY A 41 -12.51 -25.00 22.42
CA GLY A 41 -13.25 -24.67 23.65
C GLY A 41 -14.12 -23.42 23.61
N GLY A 42 -14.30 -22.77 22.46
CA GLY A 42 -15.25 -21.67 22.34
C GLY A 42 -14.83 -20.37 23.04
N LYS A 43 -13.61 -20.29 23.58
CA LYS A 43 -13.09 -19.08 24.23
C LYS A 43 -12.80 -18.00 23.18
N LYS A 44 -13.27 -16.79 23.45
CA LYS A 44 -13.02 -15.60 22.63
C LYS A 44 -11.60 -15.07 22.85
N TYR A 45 -10.96 -14.61 21.79
CA TYR A 45 -9.65 -13.96 21.82
C TYR A 45 -9.61 -12.82 20.78
N LEU A 46 -8.73 -11.84 20.95
CA LEU A 46 -8.51 -10.82 19.91
C LEU A 46 -7.33 -11.23 19.03
N ASP A 47 -7.57 -11.12 17.73
CA ASP A 47 -6.57 -11.24 16.68
C ASP A 47 -6.26 -9.84 16.15
N LEU A 48 -5.00 -9.44 16.28
CA LEU A 48 -4.52 -8.10 15.95
C LEU A 48 -3.52 -8.17 14.80
N VAL A 49 -3.47 -7.12 13.98
CA VAL A 49 -2.33 -6.86 13.09
C VAL A 49 -1.65 -5.61 13.61
N LEU A 50 -0.42 -5.79 14.10
CA LEU A 50 0.41 -4.72 14.66
C LEU A 50 1.42 -4.30 13.59
N SER A 51 1.63 -2.99 13.43
CA SER A 51 2.53 -2.44 12.42
C SER A 51 3.46 -1.39 13.02
N ASP A 52 4.68 -1.36 12.49
CA ASP A 52 5.63 -0.26 12.64
C ASP A 52 6.39 -0.03 11.32
N LYS A 53 7.36 0.90 11.31
CA LYS A 53 8.20 1.21 10.15
C LYS A 53 8.99 0.03 9.56
N THR A 54 9.16 -1.06 10.32
CA THR A 54 9.96 -2.22 9.91
C THR A 54 9.13 -3.38 9.38
N GLY A 55 7.85 -3.46 9.72
CA GLY A 55 6.99 -4.53 9.22
C GLY A 55 5.65 -4.62 9.93
N ASP A 56 4.98 -5.74 9.69
CA ASP A 56 3.73 -6.13 10.35
C ASP A 56 3.93 -7.45 11.12
N ILE A 57 3.26 -7.61 12.25
CA ILE A 57 3.23 -8.86 13.02
C ILE A 57 1.83 -9.15 13.55
N LEU A 58 1.47 -10.44 13.60
CA LEU A 58 0.22 -10.88 14.21
C LEU A 58 0.30 -10.76 15.74
N GLY A 59 -0.66 -10.07 16.34
CA GLY A 59 -0.84 -9.99 17.79
C GLY A 59 -1.99 -10.89 18.26
N LYS A 60 -1.79 -11.63 19.36
CA LYS A 60 -2.83 -12.48 19.96
C LYS A 60 -3.09 -12.06 21.40
N VAL A 61 -4.33 -11.68 21.71
CA VAL A 61 -4.82 -11.43 23.08
C VAL A 61 -5.71 -12.59 23.49
N TRP A 62 -5.16 -13.56 24.21
CA TRP A 62 -5.90 -14.77 24.60
C TRP A 62 -6.90 -14.55 25.74
N GLU A 63 -6.59 -13.62 26.65
CA GLU A 63 -7.45 -13.26 27.79
C GLU A 63 -7.90 -11.81 27.62
N ILE A 64 -9.15 -11.63 27.20
CA ILE A 64 -9.74 -10.31 27.01
C ILE A 64 -10.04 -9.69 28.39
N LYS A 65 -9.55 -8.46 28.58
CA LYS A 65 -9.72 -7.65 29.79
C LYS A 65 -10.43 -6.36 29.38
N PRO A 66 -11.02 -5.59 30.32
CA PRO A 66 -11.68 -4.33 29.99
C PRO A 66 -10.79 -3.33 29.22
N GLU A 67 -9.49 -3.29 29.52
CA GLU A 67 -8.51 -2.45 28.79
C GLU A 67 -8.41 -2.78 27.29
N HIS A 68 -8.76 -4.02 26.89
CA HIS A 68 -8.72 -4.46 25.51
C HIS A 68 -9.96 -4.04 24.70
N GLU A 69 -11.05 -3.59 25.34
CA GLU A 69 -12.24 -3.07 24.65
C GLU A 69 -11.95 -1.73 23.97
N GLU A 70 -10.92 -1.02 24.43
CA GLU A 70 -10.49 0.24 23.85
C GLU A 70 -9.58 0.05 22.63
N LEU A 71 -9.10 -1.17 22.35
CA LEU A 71 -8.26 -1.46 21.18
C LEU A 71 -9.08 -1.29 19.91
N LYS A 72 -8.71 -0.29 19.13
CA LYS A 72 -9.34 0.05 17.85
C LYS A 72 -8.29 0.04 16.74
N SER A 73 -8.73 -0.32 15.54
CA SER A 73 -7.90 -0.15 14.35
C SER A 73 -7.55 1.33 14.14
N ASN A 74 -6.48 1.58 13.40
CA ASN A 74 -5.96 2.90 13.03
C ASN A 74 -5.54 3.77 14.23
N THR A 75 -5.20 3.13 15.34
CA THR A 75 -4.74 3.82 16.54
C THR A 75 -3.42 3.20 16.99
N VAL A 76 -2.48 4.04 17.41
CA VAL A 76 -1.22 3.59 17.99
C VAL A 76 -1.42 3.28 19.46
N PHE A 77 -0.96 2.11 19.88
CA PHE A 77 -0.98 1.69 21.29
C PHE A 77 0.42 1.30 21.73
N LYS A 78 0.69 1.54 23.01
CA LYS A 78 1.86 0.95 23.69
C LYS A 78 1.51 -0.48 24.06
N ILE A 79 2.21 -1.44 23.46
CA ILE A 79 1.95 -2.86 23.67
C ILE A 79 3.18 -3.53 24.27
N ARG A 80 2.93 -4.36 25.28
CA ARG A 80 3.88 -5.27 25.87
C ARG A 80 3.44 -6.70 25.64
N GLY A 81 4.38 -7.55 25.21
CA GLY A 81 4.08 -8.94 24.92
C GLY A 81 5.31 -9.83 24.81
N THR A 82 5.05 -11.12 24.63
CA THR A 82 6.09 -12.13 24.40
C THR A 82 6.02 -12.62 22.97
N VAL A 83 7.15 -12.56 22.26
CA VAL A 83 7.27 -13.04 20.87
C VAL A 83 7.25 -14.56 20.86
N ASN A 84 6.28 -15.14 20.18
CA ASN A 84 6.12 -16.57 19.98
C ASN A 84 6.27 -16.92 18.50
N SER A 85 6.38 -18.20 18.19
CA SER A 85 6.31 -18.71 16.83
C SER A 85 5.21 -19.76 16.74
N TRP A 86 4.35 -19.63 15.74
CA TRP A 86 3.29 -20.58 15.42
C TRP A 86 3.42 -21.00 13.95
N GLN A 87 3.58 -22.30 13.70
CA GLN A 87 3.78 -22.85 12.35
C GLN A 87 4.92 -22.18 11.55
N GLY A 88 5.96 -21.71 12.24
CA GLY A 88 7.11 -21.04 11.63
C GLY A 88 7.01 -19.51 11.62
N THR A 89 5.82 -18.94 11.68
CA THR A 89 5.61 -17.48 11.67
C THR A 89 5.71 -16.89 13.07
N LEU A 90 6.39 -15.76 13.22
CA LEU A 90 6.42 -15.02 14.49
C LEU A 90 5.06 -14.36 14.76
N GLN A 91 4.64 -14.38 16.03
CA GLN A 91 3.45 -13.68 16.51
C GLN A 91 3.70 -13.11 17.90
N LEU A 92 3.13 -11.96 18.21
CA LEU A 92 3.22 -11.35 19.53
C LEU A 92 2.06 -11.83 20.40
N LYS A 93 2.33 -12.53 21.51
CA LYS A 93 1.34 -12.74 22.55
C LYS A 93 1.25 -11.46 23.38
N VAL A 94 0.15 -10.73 23.21
CA VAL A 94 -0.09 -9.46 23.89
C VAL A 94 -0.46 -9.73 25.35
N GLU A 95 0.29 -9.12 26.26
CA GLU A 95 0.10 -9.26 27.72
C GLU A 95 -0.54 -8.02 28.33
N HIS A 96 -0.19 -6.85 27.79
CA HIS A 96 -0.72 -5.56 28.18
C HIS A 96 -0.75 -4.61 26.99
N ALA A 97 -1.77 -3.78 26.92
CA ALA A 97 -1.89 -2.72 25.94
C ALA A 97 -2.48 -1.46 26.61
N SER A 98 -1.88 -0.31 26.36
CA SER A 98 -2.33 0.98 26.88
C SER A 98 -2.34 2.03 25.77
N LYS A 99 -3.24 3.02 25.89
CA LYS A 99 -3.24 4.18 24.99
C LYS A 99 -1.93 4.93 25.12
N VAL A 100 -1.52 5.52 24.00
CA VAL A 100 -0.46 6.52 23.98
C VAL A 100 -0.95 7.77 24.69
N THR A 101 -0.11 8.35 25.53
CA THR A 101 -0.35 9.65 26.17
C THR A 101 0.57 10.72 25.60
N GLU A 102 0.27 12.00 25.86
CA GLU A 102 1.16 13.11 25.44
C GLU A 102 2.57 12.98 26.06
N GLU A 103 2.69 12.32 27.22
CA GLU A 103 3.96 12.05 27.89
C GLU A 103 4.86 11.05 27.13
N ASP A 104 4.29 10.23 26.23
CA ASP A 104 5.07 9.32 25.41
C ASP A 104 5.84 10.04 24.28
N ASN A 105 5.50 11.31 23.98
CA ASN A 105 6.15 12.18 22.99
C ASN A 105 6.42 11.51 21.63
N ILE A 106 5.44 10.77 21.11
CA ILE A 106 5.56 10.05 19.85
C ILE A 106 5.04 10.85 18.65
N ASN A 107 5.71 10.74 17.51
CA ASN A 107 5.15 11.15 16.23
C ASN A 107 4.46 9.94 15.58
N LEU A 108 3.16 10.05 15.26
CA LEU A 108 2.39 8.96 14.65
C LEU A 108 2.97 8.52 13.29
N ASP A 109 3.57 9.45 12.54
CA ASP A 109 4.25 9.14 11.28
C ASP A 109 5.49 8.24 11.47
N ASP A 110 5.98 8.07 12.70
CA ASP A 110 7.04 7.11 13.02
C ASP A 110 6.60 5.65 13.04
N PHE A 111 5.29 5.40 13.00
CA PHE A 111 4.70 4.07 13.10
C PHE A 111 3.87 3.69 11.88
N VAL A 112 3.73 4.61 10.92
CA VAL A 112 3.06 4.40 9.64
C VAL A 112 4.10 4.05 8.58
N GLN A 113 3.89 2.95 7.86
CA GLN A 113 4.68 2.66 6.67
C GLN A 113 4.30 3.65 5.56
N SER A 114 5.31 4.34 5.03
CA SER A 114 5.15 5.43 4.06
C SER A 114 6.06 5.24 2.86
N ALA A 115 5.72 5.89 1.75
CA ALA A 115 6.56 5.95 0.56
C ALA A 115 7.99 6.44 0.89
N PRO A 116 9.01 6.01 0.12
CA PRO A 116 10.40 6.41 0.37
C PRO A 116 10.70 7.87 -0.01
N TYR A 117 9.79 8.53 -0.74
CA TYR A 117 9.85 9.94 -1.11
C TYR A 117 8.67 10.69 -0.47
N THR A 118 8.81 11.99 -0.27
CA THR A 118 7.69 12.80 0.25
C THR A 118 6.57 12.89 -0.77
N SER A 119 5.32 13.02 -0.30
CA SER A 119 4.16 13.16 -1.18
C SER A 119 4.25 14.39 -2.07
N ASP A 120 4.80 15.50 -1.57
CA ASP A 120 5.03 16.71 -2.34
C ASP A 120 6.05 16.50 -3.48
N GLU A 121 7.17 15.82 -3.23
CA GLU A 121 8.15 15.51 -4.28
C GLU A 121 7.55 14.65 -5.40
N MET A 122 6.79 13.61 -5.03
CA MET A 122 6.13 12.72 -5.98
C MET A 122 5.05 13.45 -6.78
N PHE A 123 4.20 14.23 -6.10
CA PHE A 123 3.15 15.01 -6.75
C PHE A 123 3.73 16.06 -7.72
N ASN A 124 4.80 16.76 -7.33
CA ASN A 124 5.49 17.70 -8.20
C ASN A 124 6.12 16.99 -9.41
N THR A 125 6.71 15.82 -9.23
CA THR A 125 7.24 15.00 -10.35
C THR A 125 6.13 14.68 -11.37
N ILE A 126 4.95 14.28 -10.90
CA ILE A 126 3.80 13.99 -11.76
C ILE A 126 3.33 15.27 -12.47
N LYS A 127 3.20 16.38 -11.75
CA LYS A 127 2.84 17.67 -12.34
C LYS A 127 3.82 18.16 -13.40
N ASP A 128 5.12 18.03 -13.15
CA ASP A 128 6.15 18.40 -14.11
C ASP A 128 6.09 17.52 -15.36
N THR A 129 5.77 16.22 -15.18
CA THR A 129 5.51 15.32 -16.30
C THR A 129 4.35 15.84 -17.17
N VAL A 130 3.22 16.19 -16.55
CA VAL A 130 2.05 16.75 -17.26
C VAL A 130 2.39 18.08 -17.94
N HIS A 131 3.13 18.96 -17.26
CA HIS A 131 3.53 20.25 -17.81
C HIS A 131 4.31 20.12 -19.13
N ASN A 132 5.16 19.10 -19.23
CA ASN A 132 6.02 18.86 -20.38
C ASN A 132 5.36 18.05 -21.52
N MET A 133 4.10 17.62 -21.37
CA MET A 133 3.37 16.94 -22.45
C MET A 133 3.08 17.89 -23.61
N ASN A 134 2.90 17.34 -24.82
CA ASN A 134 2.59 18.09 -26.02
C ASN A 134 1.07 18.23 -26.23
N ASP A 135 0.33 17.12 -26.09
CA ASP A 135 -1.11 17.06 -26.32
C ASP A 135 -1.89 17.90 -25.30
N VAL A 136 -2.60 18.91 -25.78
CA VAL A 136 -3.28 19.91 -24.94
C VAL A 136 -4.51 19.33 -24.26
N ASP A 137 -5.23 18.42 -24.92
CA ASP A 137 -6.45 17.83 -24.38
C ASP A 137 -6.11 16.87 -23.24
N ILE A 138 -5.09 16.02 -23.44
CA ILE A 138 -4.56 15.15 -22.38
C ILE A 138 -4.10 16.00 -21.18
N LYS A 139 -3.32 17.06 -21.41
CA LYS A 139 -2.86 17.96 -20.34
C LYS A 139 -4.02 18.55 -19.54
N ASN A 140 -5.04 19.05 -20.22
CA ASN A 140 -6.18 19.69 -19.55
C ASN A 140 -6.95 18.69 -18.69
N ILE A 141 -7.18 17.47 -19.19
CA ILE A 141 -7.83 16.40 -18.41
C ILE A 141 -7.00 16.05 -17.17
N LEU A 142 -5.71 15.80 -17.35
CA LEU A 142 -4.82 15.40 -16.25
C LEU A 142 -4.71 16.49 -15.18
N ASN A 143 -4.60 17.77 -15.57
CA ASN A 143 -4.52 18.88 -14.61
C ASN A 143 -5.77 18.95 -13.72
N ILE A 144 -6.97 18.78 -14.30
CA ILE A 144 -8.22 18.77 -13.51
C ILE A 144 -8.24 17.54 -12.59
N VAL A 145 -7.95 16.35 -13.11
CA VAL A 145 -7.93 15.10 -12.33
C VAL A 145 -6.97 15.20 -11.14
N LEU A 146 -5.77 15.76 -11.36
CA LEU A 146 -4.77 15.93 -10.29
C LEU A 146 -5.23 16.95 -9.25
N GLU A 147 -5.83 18.06 -9.66
CA GLU A 147 -6.28 19.11 -8.74
C GLU A 147 -7.42 18.63 -7.83
N ILE A 148 -8.45 18.00 -8.41
CA ILE A 148 -9.62 17.55 -7.62
C ILE A 148 -9.28 16.40 -6.66
N ASN A 149 -8.24 15.62 -6.96
CA ASN A 149 -7.81 14.48 -6.14
C ASN A 149 -6.60 14.80 -5.24
N LYS A 150 -6.03 16.02 -5.31
CA LYS A 150 -4.77 16.41 -4.68
C LYS A 150 -4.71 16.04 -3.19
N ASP A 151 -5.68 16.48 -2.40
CA ASP A 151 -5.66 16.33 -0.95
C ASP A 151 -5.58 14.86 -0.52
N LYS A 152 -6.33 14.00 -1.22
CA LYS A 152 -6.34 12.55 -0.95
C LYS A 152 -5.10 11.85 -1.52
N LEU A 153 -4.61 12.27 -2.69
CA LEU A 153 -3.39 11.73 -3.29
C LEU A 153 -2.19 11.80 -2.33
N MET A 154 -2.12 12.82 -1.48
CA MET A 154 -1.02 13.00 -0.53
C MET A 154 -0.82 11.85 0.45
N TYR A 155 -1.83 11.01 0.69
CA TYR A 155 -1.72 9.93 1.67
C TYR A 155 -2.33 8.60 1.21
N TYR A 156 -3.14 8.55 0.15
CA TYR A 156 -3.81 7.32 -0.25
C TYR A 156 -2.83 6.20 -0.65
N PRO A 157 -3.07 4.96 -0.19
CA PRO A 157 -2.34 3.79 -0.66
C PRO A 157 -2.83 3.35 -2.05
N ALA A 158 -2.02 2.58 -2.78
CA ALA A 158 -2.44 2.03 -4.07
C ALA A 158 -3.28 0.74 -3.93
N ALA A 159 -3.29 0.12 -2.75
CA ALA A 159 -4.06 -1.08 -2.47
C ALA A 159 -4.38 -1.21 -0.98
N LYS A 160 -5.41 -1.98 -0.64
CA LYS A 160 -5.77 -2.29 0.75
C LYS A 160 -4.70 -3.12 1.48
N SER A 161 -4.12 -4.12 0.81
CA SER A 161 -3.21 -5.09 1.45
C SER A 161 -2.02 -5.52 0.60
N ASN A 162 -1.97 -5.13 -0.67
CA ASN A 162 -0.98 -5.62 -1.63
C ASN A 162 0.12 -4.58 -1.89
N HIS A 163 0.74 -4.60 -3.07
CA HIS A 163 1.77 -3.66 -3.46
C HIS A 163 1.34 -2.21 -3.18
N HIS A 164 2.28 -1.40 -2.68
CA HIS A 164 2.04 -0.01 -2.33
C HIS A 164 0.88 0.23 -1.33
N SER A 165 0.55 -0.73 -0.46
CA SER A 165 -0.38 -0.55 0.67
C SER A 165 0.24 0.25 1.84
N ILE A 166 0.75 1.44 1.53
CA ILE A 166 1.47 2.35 2.44
C ILE A 166 0.97 3.78 2.25
N LYS A 167 1.20 4.66 3.24
CA LYS A 167 0.89 6.09 3.12
C LYS A 167 1.63 6.71 1.93
N GLY A 168 0.89 7.37 1.05
CA GLY A 168 1.42 7.93 -0.21
C GLY A 168 1.77 6.87 -1.26
N GLY A 169 1.29 5.62 -1.09
CA GLY A 169 1.60 4.50 -1.96
C GLY A 169 1.12 4.68 -3.40
N LEU A 170 -0.04 5.33 -3.61
CA LEU A 170 -0.58 5.59 -4.96
C LEU A 170 0.32 6.58 -5.73
N LEU A 171 0.76 7.67 -5.08
CA LEU A 171 1.75 8.58 -5.68
C LEU A 171 3.06 7.87 -5.98
N TYR A 172 3.51 6.99 -5.08
CA TYR A 172 4.76 6.25 -5.27
C TYR A 172 4.68 5.30 -6.47
N HIS A 173 3.56 4.60 -6.63
CA HIS A 173 3.26 3.71 -7.75
C HIS A 173 3.26 4.47 -9.09
N ILE A 174 2.49 5.57 -9.18
CA ILE A 174 2.46 6.41 -10.39
C ILE A 174 3.86 6.96 -10.72
N THR A 175 4.59 7.45 -9.71
CA THR A 175 5.91 8.05 -9.90
C THR A 175 6.95 7.04 -10.41
N THR A 176 6.94 5.82 -9.89
CA THR A 176 7.87 4.76 -10.31
C THR A 176 7.52 4.23 -11.69
N MET A 177 6.24 4.06 -12.00
CA MET A 177 5.78 3.75 -13.36
C MET A 177 6.14 4.83 -14.38
N LEU A 178 6.03 6.12 -14.04
CA LEU A 178 6.44 7.21 -14.94
C LEU A 178 7.94 7.15 -15.25
N LYS A 179 8.79 6.87 -14.25
CA LYS A 179 10.24 6.68 -14.46
C LYS A 179 10.53 5.48 -15.37
N LEU A 180 9.79 4.38 -15.22
CA LEU A 180 9.89 3.22 -16.11
C LEU A 180 9.43 3.58 -17.53
N ALA A 181 8.29 4.25 -17.66
CA ALA A 181 7.71 4.67 -18.93
C ALA A 181 8.65 5.59 -19.71
N GLU A 182 9.33 6.53 -19.03
CA GLU A 182 10.31 7.42 -19.65
C GLU A 182 11.43 6.66 -20.35
N ASN A 183 12.01 5.66 -19.68
CA ASN A 183 13.07 4.84 -20.25
C ASN A 183 12.55 3.97 -21.40
N ILE A 184 11.39 3.36 -21.23
CA ILE A 184 10.77 2.48 -22.21
C ILE A 184 10.38 3.22 -23.48
N CYS A 185 9.80 4.41 -23.38
CA CYS A 185 9.47 5.26 -24.51
C CYS A 185 10.71 5.86 -25.21
N GLY A 186 11.90 5.76 -24.60
CA GLY A 186 13.18 6.00 -25.25
C GLY A 186 13.62 4.84 -26.15
N ILE A 187 13.16 3.61 -25.87
CA ILE A 187 13.48 2.40 -26.63
C ILE A 187 12.44 2.14 -27.73
N TYR A 188 11.16 2.21 -27.37
CA TYR A 188 10.04 2.02 -28.29
C TYR A 188 9.53 3.38 -28.76
N ASP A 189 10.26 3.98 -29.70
CA ASP A 189 10.04 5.33 -30.23
C ASP A 189 8.72 5.51 -31.01
N PHE A 190 8.07 4.41 -31.37
CA PHE A 190 6.76 4.42 -32.04
C PHE A 190 5.58 4.67 -31.07
N LEU A 191 5.80 4.59 -29.76
CA LEU A 191 4.74 4.81 -28.76
C LEU A 191 4.42 6.31 -28.62
N ASN A 192 3.13 6.64 -28.49
CA ASN A 192 2.73 7.97 -28.08
C ASN A 192 3.04 8.18 -26.58
N ARG A 193 4.08 8.96 -26.29
CA ARG A 193 4.56 9.25 -24.92
C ARG A 193 3.49 9.85 -24.02
N ASP A 194 2.78 10.86 -24.51
CA ASP A 194 1.76 11.55 -23.72
C ASP A 194 0.63 10.60 -23.35
N LEU A 195 0.24 9.70 -24.26
CA LEU A 195 -0.79 8.70 -24.01
C LEU A 195 -0.35 7.64 -23.00
N VAL A 196 0.89 7.14 -23.09
CA VAL A 196 1.45 6.20 -22.09
C VAL A 196 1.47 6.86 -20.70
N TYR A 197 2.01 8.07 -20.60
CA TYR A 197 2.12 8.79 -19.33
C TYR A 197 0.74 9.13 -18.74
N ALA A 198 -0.21 9.54 -19.58
CA ALA A 198 -1.58 9.78 -19.16
C ALA A 198 -2.24 8.50 -18.64
N GLY A 199 -2.05 7.38 -19.33
CA GLY A 199 -2.49 6.06 -18.86
C GLY A 199 -1.91 5.73 -17.48
N VAL A 200 -0.60 5.92 -17.28
CA VAL A 200 0.07 5.70 -15.99
C VAL A 200 -0.54 6.57 -14.89
N ILE A 201 -0.81 7.85 -15.15
CA ILE A 201 -1.38 8.76 -14.15
C ILE A 201 -2.84 8.42 -13.83
N LEU A 202 -3.62 7.95 -14.82
CA LEU A 202 -5.07 7.79 -14.70
C LEU A 202 -5.53 6.41 -14.24
N HIS A 203 -4.80 5.33 -14.59
CA HIS A 203 -5.32 3.95 -14.50
C HIS A 203 -5.92 3.60 -13.13
N ASP A 204 -5.27 4.04 -12.06
CA ASP A 204 -5.64 3.77 -10.68
C ASP A 204 -6.16 4.98 -9.90
N MET A 205 -6.31 6.14 -10.54
CA MET A 205 -6.70 7.36 -9.85
C MET A 205 -8.05 7.22 -9.11
N ALA A 206 -8.98 6.47 -9.71
CA ALA A 206 -10.30 6.23 -9.13
C ALA A 206 -10.28 5.31 -7.88
N LYS A 207 -9.14 4.70 -7.51
CA LYS A 207 -8.97 4.00 -6.22
C LYS A 207 -9.25 4.91 -5.02
N ILE A 208 -9.06 6.23 -5.19
CA ILE A 208 -9.38 7.27 -4.20
C ILE A 208 -10.88 7.33 -3.86
N LYS A 209 -11.73 6.90 -4.79
CA LYS A 209 -13.20 6.82 -4.61
C LYS A 209 -13.65 5.40 -4.28
N GLU A 210 -12.91 4.40 -4.75
CA GLU A 210 -13.18 2.99 -4.52
C GLU A 210 -12.96 2.58 -3.05
N MET A 211 -11.94 3.13 -2.40
CA MET A 211 -11.53 2.78 -1.03
C MET A 211 -11.70 3.93 -0.05
N SER A 212 -12.04 3.62 1.20
CA SER A 212 -12.03 4.58 2.31
C SER A 212 -10.72 4.46 3.08
N SER A 213 -9.80 5.41 2.86
CA SER A 213 -8.54 5.53 3.60
C SER A 213 -8.58 6.70 4.58
N ASN A 214 -8.03 6.49 5.77
CA ASN A 214 -7.68 7.59 6.67
C ASN A 214 -6.35 8.26 6.23
N GLU A 215 -5.98 9.36 6.89
CA GLU A 215 -4.76 10.14 6.59
C GLU A 215 -3.45 9.39 6.89
N MET A 216 -3.50 8.26 7.60
CA MET A 216 -2.36 7.36 7.78
C MET A 216 -2.20 6.38 6.60
N GLY A 217 -3.01 6.49 5.55
CA GLY A 217 -2.94 5.61 4.39
C GLY A 217 -3.45 4.20 4.67
N ILE A 218 -4.30 4.01 5.67
CA ILE A 218 -4.87 2.70 6.02
C ILE A 218 -6.31 2.64 5.49
N VAL A 219 -6.59 1.61 4.69
CA VAL A 219 -7.91 1.36 4.12
C VAL A 219 -8.77 0.54 5.08
N ASP A 220 -9.86 1.13 5.55
CA ASP A 220 -10.84 0.47 6.40
C ASP A 220 -11.67 -0.53 5.58
N GLU A 221 -12.34 0.00 4.56
CA GLU A 221 -13.27 -0.71 3.72
C GLU A 221 -13.36 -0.11 2.32
N TYR A 222 -14.00 -0.86 1.42
CA TYR A 222 -14.39 -0.36 0.12
C TYR A 222 -15.67 0.45 0.27
N THR A 223 -15.81 1.53 -0.50
CA THR A 223 -17.04 2.32 -0.52
C THR A 223 -18.16 1.51 -1.19
N LEU A 224 -19.42 1.92 -0.99
CA LEU A 224 -20.55 1.26 -1.67
C LEU A 224 -20.40 1.34 -3.20
N GLU A 225 -20.07 2.52 -3.73
CA GLU A 225 -19.84 2.72 -5.17
C GLU A 225 -18.60 1.94 -5.64
N GLY A 226 -17.52 1.94 -4.85
CA GLY A 226 -16.34 1.12 -5.10
C GLY A 226 -16.63 -0.37 -5.20
N THR A 227 -17.42 -0.90 -4.28
CA THR A 227 -17.80 -2.31 -4.24
C THR A 227 -18.69 -2.70 -5.43
N LEU A 228 -19.59 -1.80 -5.86
CA LEU A 228 -20.53 -2.08 -6.94
C LEU A 228 -19.95 -1.85 -8.35
N LEU A 229 -19.06 -0.86 -8.51
CA LEU A 229 -18.58 -0.40 -9.82
C LEU A 229 -17.08 -0.66 -10.05
N GLY A 230 -16.27 -0.69 -9.00
CA GLY A 230 -14.81 -0.75 -9.07
C GLY A 230 -14.18 0.56 -9.58
N HIS A 231 -12.86 0.69 -9.41
CA HIS A 231 -12.12 1.89 -9.88
C HIS A 231 -12.09 1.99 -11.41
N ILE A 232 -12.01 0.90 -12.17
CA ILE A 232 -11.98 0.95 -13.65
C ILE A 232 -13.21 1.69 -14.21
N THR A 233 -14.41 1.25 -13.81
CA THR A 233 -15.67 1.86 -14.26
C THR A 233 -15.81 3.31 -13.80
N GLN A 234 -15.37 3.61 -12.57
CA GLN A 234 -15.38 4.97 -12.05
C GLN A 234 -14.39 5.88 -12.78
N GLY A 235 -13.21 5.36 -13.14
CA GLY A 235 -12.16 6.07 -13.87
C GLY A 235 -12.60 6.44 -15.29
N ILE A 236 -13.19 5.50 -16.05
CA ILE A 236 -13.72 5.81 -17.39
C ILE A 236 -14.83 6.88 -17.35
N LYS A 237 -15.68 6.85 -16.31
CA LYS A 237 -16.76 7.83 -16.09
C LYS A 237 -16.18 9.21 -15.77
N GLU A 238 -15.15 9.28 -14.94
CA GLU A 238 -14.46 10.51 -14.60
C GLU A 238 -13.77 11.14 -15.82
N ILE A 239 -13.07 10.32 -16.61
CA ILE A 239 -12.44 10.75 -17.88
C ILE A 239 -13.50 11.30 -18.85
N GLU A 240 -14.65 10.64 -18.98
CA GLU A 240 -15.75 11.11 -19.83
C GLU A 240 -16.26 12.50 -19.43
N VAL A 241 -16.52 12.68 -18.12
CA VAL A 241 -17.09 13.93 -17.58
C VAL A 241 -16.09 15.07 -17.74
N ILE A 242 -14.85 14.87 -17.29
CA ILE A 242 -13.80 15.90 -17.33
C ILE A 242 -13.43 16.21 -18.78
N GLY A 243 -13.29 15.20 -19.64
CA GLY A 243 -13.01 15.38 -21.06
C GLY A 243 -14.04 16.25 -21.76
N LYS A 244 -15.34 16.03 -21.47
CA LYS A 244 -16.42 16.88 -21.98
C LYS A 244 -16.38 18.30 -21.41
N GLU A 245 -16.07 18.46 -20.12
CA GLU A 245 -15.96 19.76 -19.47
C GLU A 245 -14.89 20.65 -20.12
N VAL A 246 -13.75 20.07 -20.47
CA VAL A 246 -12.65 20.80 -21.15
C VAL A 246 -12.81 20.88 -22.66
N ASN A 247 -13.90 20.35 -23.23
CA ASN A 247 -14.13 20.22 -24.67
C ASN A 247 -12.99 19.51 -25.41
N ALA A 248 -12.43 18.46 -24.81
CA ALA A 248 -11.39 17.65 -25.45
C ALA A 248 -11.94 16.89 -26.68
N ASP A 249 -11.06 16.57 -27.62
CA ASP A 249 -11.39 15.69 -28.74
C ASP A 249 -11.93 14.35 -28.24
N SER A 250 -13.09 13.93 -28.78
CA SER A 250 -13.76 12.69 -28.37
C SER A 250 -12.90 11.44 -28.60
N LYS A 251 -11.99 11.47 -29.58
CA LYS A 251 -11.00 10.41 -29.80
C LYS A 251 -10.00 10.34 -28.65
N ILE A 252 -9.53 11.46 -28.11
CA ILE A 252 -8.60 11.49 -26.97
C ILE A 252 -9.30 10.92 -25.73
N ILE A 253 -10.52 11.36 -25.45
CA ILE A 253 -11.35 10.84 -24.35
C ILE A 253 -11.48 9.31 -24.47
N MET A 254 -11.87 8.81 -25.65
CA MET A 254 -12.04 7.38 -25.91
C MET A 254 -10.73 6.60 -25.75
N LEU A 255 -9.58 7.15 -26.19
CA LEU A 255 -8.29 6.49 -26.04
C LEU A 255 -7.88 6.41 -24.56
N LEU A 256 -8.03 7.49 -23.79
CA LEU A 256 -7.77 7.49 -22.34
C LEU A 256 -8.68 6.50 -21.60
N GLN A 257 -9.95 6.44 -21.98
CA GLN A 257 -10.87 5.43 -21.46
C GLN A 257 -10.38 4.02 -21.78
N HIS A 258 -9.93 3.75 -23.01
CA HIS A 258 -9.39 2.45 -23.39
C HIS A 258 -8.13 2.08 -22.59
N MET A 259 -7.24 3.05 -22.32
CA MET A 259 -6.06 2.85 -21.45
C MET A 259 -6.50 2.33 -20.08
N VAL A 260 -7.43 3.02 -19.41
CA VAL A 260 -7.92 2.60 -18.08
C VAL A 260 -8.78 1.33 -18.15
N LEU A 261 -9.60 1.16 -19.17
CA LEU A 261 -10.51 0.01 -19.30
C LEU A 261 -9.75 -1.32 -19.42
N SER A 262 -8.61 -1.31 -20.10
CA SER A 262 -7.90 -2.53 -20.51
C SER A 262 -6.64 -2.86 -19.71
N HIS A 263 -6.23 -2.01 -18.76
CA HIS A 263 -4.93 -2.15 -18.10
C HIS A 263 -4.77 -3.40 -17.22
N HIS A 264 -5.85 -3.96 -16.68
CA HIS A 264 -5.82 -5.23 -15.94
C HIS A 264 -5.80 -6.47 -16.86
N TYR A 265 -5.84 -6.28 -18.19
CA TYR A 265 -5.66 -7.28 -19.25
C TYR A 265 -6.79 -8.31 -19.37
N GLU A 266 -7.10 -9.04 -18.31
CA GLU A 266 -8.07 -10.14 -18.33
C GLU A 266 -9.41 -9.76 -17.67
N PRO A 267 -10.55 -10.30 -18.15
CA PRO A 267 -11.86 -10.10 -17.52
C PRO A 267 -11.91 -10.54 -16.07
N GLU A 268 -11.18 -11.58 -15.69
CA GLU A 268 -11.07 -12.07 -14.32
C GLU A 268 -10.44 -11.05 -13.37
N TYR A 269 -9.70 -10.08 -13.90
CA TYR A 269 -9.09 -8.98 -13.17
C TYR A 269 -9.89 -7.67 -13.30
N GLY A 270 -11.05 -7.70 -13.97
CA GLY A 270 -11.96 -6.56 -14.09
C GLY A 270 -11.86 -5.77 -15.39
N SER A 271 -10.91 -6.09 -16.28
CA SER A 271 -10.82 -5.47 -17.61
C SER A 271 -11.71 -6.20 -18.62
N PRO A 272 -12.79 -5.58 -19.14
CA PRO A 272 -13.72 -6.28 -20.04
C PRO A 272 -13.10 -6.57 -21.42
N VAL A 273 -12.01 -5.90 -21.79
CA VAL A 273 -11.28 -6.08 -23.03
C VAL A 273 -9.78 -6.02 -22.77
N LYS A 274 -9.01 -6.73 -23.61
CA LYS A 274 -7.54 -6.63 -23.65
C LYS A 274 -7.09 -5.29 -24.24
N PRO A 275 -5.82 -4.89 -24.01
CA PRO A 275 -5.25 -3.77 -24.73
C PRO A 275 -5.33 -3.96 -26.26
N LEU A 276 -5.83 -2.95 -26.97
CA LEU A 276 -5.98 -2.95 -28.43
C LEU A 276 -5.12 -1.88 -29.10
N ILE A 277 -4.32 -1.16 -28.31
CA ILE A 277 -3.33 -0.19 -28.77
C ILE A 277 -2.01 -0.44 -28.03
N PRO A 278 -0.85 -0.16 -28.66
CA PRO A 278 0.46 -0.42 -28.07
C PRO A 278 0.68 0.27 -26.73
N GLU A 279 0.15 1.47 -26.56
CA GLU A 279 0.28 2.24 -25.32
C GLU A 279 -0.44 1.58 -24.15
N ALA A 280 -1.61 0.98 -24.39
CA ALA A 280 -2.37 0.26 -23.37
C ALA A 280 -1.70 -1.08 -23.02
N GLU A 281 -1.10 -1.75 -24.01
CA GLU A 281 -0.29 -2.97 -23.78
C GLU A 281 0.92 -2.61 -22.90
N MET A 282 1.56 -1.49 -23.19
CA MET A 282 2.69 -1.02 -22.41
C MET A 282 2.29 -0.64 -20.98
N LEU A 283 1.16 0.06 -20.80
CA LEU A 283 0.62 0.40 -19.49
C LEU A 283 0.42 -0.85 -18.62
N HIS A 284 -0.17 -1.91 -19.19
CA HIS A 284 -0.35 -3.17 -18.48
C HIS A 284 0.98 -3.73 -17.94
N TYR A 285 2.01 -3.82 -18.79
CA TYR A 285 3.29 -4.36 -18.34
C TYR A 285 4.04 -3.44 -17.38
N LEU A 286 3.88 -2.12 -17.50
CA LEU A 286 4.42 -1.15 -16.54
C LEU A 286 3.82 -1.38 -15.13
N ASP A 287 2.49 -1.51 -15.05
CA ASP A 287 1.78 -1.78 -13.80
C ASP A 287 2.23 -3.12 -13.17
N VAL A 288 2.18 -4.20 -13.96
CA VAL A 288 2.60 -5.54 -13.52
C VAL A 288 4.06 -5.55 -13.05
N MET A 289 4.94 -4.84 -13.75
CA MET A 289 6.36 -4.77 -13.40
C MET A 289 6.56 -4.05 -12.07
N ASP A 290 5.95 -2.87 -11.89
CA ASP A 290 6.09 -2.09 -10.67
C ASP A 290 5.54 -2.84 -9.45
N ALA A 291 4.30 -3.35 -9.56
CA ALA A 291 3.66 -4.15 -8.51
C ALA A 291 4.51 -5.35 -8.07
N ARG A 292 5.04 -6.11 -9.04
CA ARG A 292 5.86 -7.30 -8.74
C ARG A 292 7.20 -6.93 -8.13
N MET A 293 7.87 -5.90 -8.64
CA MET A 293 9.17 -5.48 -8.12
C MET A 293 9.07 -4.87 -6.73
N TYR A 294 7.99 -4.14 -6.44
CA TYR A 294 7.69 -3.66 -5.10
C TYR A 294 7.54 -4.82 -4.11
N ASP A 295 6.69 -5.80 -4.42
CA ASP A 295 6.44 -6.95 -3.53
C ASP A 295 7.68 -7.83 -3.37
N MET A 296 8.46 -8.05 -4.43
CA MET A 296 9.73 -8.76 -4.33
C MET A 296 10.75 -8.02 -3.45
N LYS A 297 10.88 -6.69 -3.60
CA LYS A 297 11.78 -5.88 -2.77
C LYS A 297 11.39 -5.96 -1.30
N LYS A 298 10.09 -5.88 -1.00
CA LYS A 298 9.57 -6.07 0.37
C LYS A 298 9.91 -7.46 0.91
N ALA A 299 9.65 -8.51 0.13
CA ALA A 299 9.96 -9.89 0.50
C ALA A 299 11.44 -10.10 0.84
N ILE A 300 12.32 -9.59 -0.01
CA ILE A 300 13.77 -9.70 0.17
C ILE A 300 14.23 -8.97 1.43
N LYS A 301 13.70 -7.77 1.69
CA LYS A 301 14.03 -6.98 2.89
C LYS A 301 13.67 -7.71 4.19
N GLU A 302 12.55 -8.43 4.19
CA GLU A 302 12.02 -9.16 5.35
C GLU A 302 12.62 -10.58 5.50
N THR A 303 13.30 -11.08 4.47
CA THR A 303 13.88 -12.44 4.45
C THR A 303 15.38 -12.38 4.72
N LYS A 304 15.90 -13.28 5.55
CA LYS A 304 17.35 -13.38 5.80
C LYS A 304 18.10 -13.82 4.53
N GLU A 305 19.37 -13.44 4.46
CA GLU A 305 20.25 -13.88 3.39
C GLU A 305 20.31 -15.41 3.32
N ASN A 306 20.28 -15.95 2.10
CA ASN A 306 20.28 -17.38 1.79
C ASN A 306 19.04 -18.16 2.29
N GLU A 307 17.94 -17.47 2.60
CA GLU A 307 16.65 -18.07 2.96
C GLU A 307 15.56 -17.75 1.92
N PHE A 308 14.47 -18.52 1.96
CA PHE A 308 13.25 -18.25 1.21
C PHE A 308 12.25 -17.48 2.06
N SER A 309 11.57 -16.53 1.45
CA SER A 309 10.41 -15.86 2.06
C SER A 309 9.25 -16.85 2.27
N GLU A 310 8.26 -16.40 3.05
CA GLU A 310 6.92 -17.00 3.02
C GLU A 310 6.28 -16.87 1.63
N ARG A 311 5.18 -17.59 1.39
CA ARG A 311 4.43 -17.49 0.13
C ARG A 311 3.75 -16.14 0.01
N ILE A 312 3.91 -15.49 -1.15
CA ILE A 312 3.35 -14.16 -1.42
C ILE A 312 2.25 -14.31 -2.46
N TRP A 313 1.00 -14.07 -2.03
CA TRP A 313 -0.18 -14.30 -2.85
C TRP A 313 -0.17 -13.48 -4.15
N SER A 314 0.19 -12.19 -4.09
CA SER A 314 0.30 -11.28 -5.24
C SER A 314 1.38 -11.68 -6.25
N LEU A 315 2.31 -12.57 -5.87
CA LEU A 315 3.35 -13.11 -6.74
C LEU A 315 3.05 -14.56 -7.14
N ASP A 316 1.79 -14.88 -7.40
CA ASP A 316 1.34 -16.24 -7.75
C ASP A 316 1.67 -17.27 -6.66
N SER A 317 1.59 -16.85 -5.38
CA SER A 317 1.93 -17.67 -4.21
C SER A 317 3.37 -18.23 -4.23
N ARG A 318 4.30 -17.55 -4.90
CA ARG A 318 5.72 -17.88 -4.93
C ARG A 318 6.42 -17.53 -3.62
N ARG A 319 7.51 -18.24 -3.34
CA ARG A 319 8.50 -17.86 -2.32
C ARG A 319 9.69 -17.22 -3.03
N ILE A 320 10.24 -16.17 -2.45
CA ILE A 320 11.35 -15.40 -3.03
C ILE A 320 12.63 -15.76 -2.28
N TYR A 321 13.67 -16.12 -3.03
CA TYR A 321 14.98 -16.44 -2.45
C TYR A 321 15.81 -15.18 -2.29
N ASN A 322 16.26 -14.88 -1.08
CA ASN A 322 17.20 -13.78 -0.84
C ASN A 322 18.63 -14.26 -1.08
N HIS A 323 19.18 -14.00 -2.26
CA HIS A 323 20.53 -14.44 -2.64
C HIS A 323 21.67 -13.56 -2.10
N GLY A 324 21.39 -12.45 -1.40
CA GLY A 324 22.41 -11.60 -0.76
C GLY A 324 23.29 -10.72 -1.67
N MET A 325 23.23 -10.89 -2.99
CA MET A 325 24.07 -10.16 -3.96
C MET A 325 23.44 -8.86 -4.46
N TYR A 326 22.54 -8.25 -3.69
CA TYR A 326 21.94 -6.97 -4.06
C TYR A 326 22.93 -5.83 -3.85
N GLU A 327 23.00 -4.90 -4.80
CA GLU A 327 23.79 -3.68 -4.62
C GLU A 327 23.23 -2.90 -3.42
N LYS A 328 24.09 -2.62 -2.45
CA LYS A 328 23.74 -1.71 -1.37
C LYS A 328 23.73 -0.30 -1.98
N ASN A 329 22.55 0.17 -2.34
CA ASN A 329 22.39 1.59 -2.64
C ASN A 329 22.68 2.36 -1.33
N ASN A 330 23.80 3.10 -1.33
CA ASN A 330 24.18 4.03 -0.27
C ASN A 330 23.15 5.16 -0.14
#